data_AF-A0A6P2D7S8-F1
#
_entry.id   AF-A0A6P2D7S8-F1
#
_cell.length_a   1.000
_cell.length_b   1.000
_cell.length_c   1.000
_cell.angle_alpha   90.00
_cell.angle_beta   90.00
_cell.angle_gamma   90.00
#
_symmetry.space_group_name_H-M   'P 1'
#
loop_
_entity.id
_entity.type
_entity.pdbx_description
1 polymer ?
#
loop_
_entity_poly.entity_id
_entity_poly.type
_entity_poly.pdbx_seq_one_letter_code
_entity_poly.pdbx_strand_id
1 'polypeptide(L)'
;MPVRSTTHFTWQVLRAVKRSKKAPVGRTLRLAPTAKTKDGSFLTALVEEGLLARATGNATDPFEATYALTEKGQHAAEYGEYEFQLKPRVSAPQR
;
A
#
# COMPACT_ATOMS: atom_id res chain seq x y z
N MET A 1 7.57 -16.72 8.88
CA MET A 1 6.36 -15.88 8.67
C MET A 1 5.72 -16.30 7.36
N PRO A 2 4.38 -16.34 7.22
CA PRO A 2 3.78 -16.62 5.93
C PRO A 2 4.05 -15.44 4.96
N VAL A 3 4.32 -15.77 3.70
CA VAL A 3 4.64 -14.82 2.63
C VAL A 3 3.45 -14.69 1.70
N ARG A 4 3.16 -13.47 1.23
CA ARG A 4 2.11 -13.16 0.26
C ARG A 4 2.70 -12.49 -0.96
N SER A 5 2.30 -12.95 -2.14
CA SER A 5 2.64 -12.33 -3.42
C SER A 5 1.86 -11.03 -3.61
N THR A 6 2.55 -10.00 -4.12
CA THR A 6 1.91 -8.75 -4.53
C THR A 6 1.18 -8.94 -5.86
N THR A 7 0.06 -8.25 -6.04
CA THR A 7 -0.54 -8.14 -7.37
C THR A 7 0.34 -7.29 -8.28
N HIS A 8 0.27 -7.51 -9.60
CA HIS A 8 1.05 -6.72 -10.56
C HIS A 8 0.82 -5.20 -10.39
N PHE A 9 -0.43 -4.77 -10.16
CA PHE A 9 -0.74 -3.36 -9.93
C PHE A 9 -0.08 -2.83 -8.65
N THR A 10 -0.20 -3.56 -7.54
CA THR A 10 0.48 -3.21 -6.28
C THR A 10 1.97 -3.07 -6.49
N TRP A 11 2.59 -4.03 -7.17
CA TRP A 11 4.01 -4.00 -7.47
C TRP A 11 4.43 -2.79 -8.31
N GLN A 12 3.63 -2.42 -9.32
CA GLN A 12 3.86 -1.19 -10.09
C GLN A 12 3.79 0.07 -9.22
N VAL A 13 2.82 0.16 -8.31
CA VAL A 13 2.70 1.29 -7.36
C VAL A 13 3.93 1.36 -6.45
N LEU A 14 4.34 0.24 -5.85
CA LEU A 14 5.52 0.20 -4.98
C LEU A 14 6.80 0.59 -5.73
N ARG A 15 6.97 0.14 -6.97
CA ARG A 15 8.11 0.54 -7.80
C ARG A 15 8.06 2.00 -8.24
N ALA A 16 6.87 2.56 -8.45
CA ALA A 16 6.72 3.99 -8.72
C ALA A 16 7.20 4.84 -7.53
N VAL A 17 6.85 4.43 -6.30
CA VAL A 17 7.36 5.07 -5.08
C VAL A 17 8.88 4.87 -4.96
N LYS A 18 9.40 3.65 -5.17
CA LYS A 18 10.84 3.33 -5.10
C LYS A 18 11.69 4.18 -6.05
N ARG A 19 11.19 4.43 -7.26
CA ARG A 19 11.89 5.20 -8.30
C ARG A 19 11.81 6.71 -8.08
N SER A 20 10.89 7.18 -7.24
CA SER A 20 10.73 8.59 -6.97
C SER A 20 11.82 9.08 -6.02
N LYS A 21 12.42 10.23 -6.34
CA LYS A 21 13.44 10.88 -5.48
C LYS A 21 12.84 11.48 -4.19
N LYS A 22 11.54 11.73 -4.19
CA LYS A 22 10.76 12.32 -3.08
C LYS A 22 9.49 11.51 -2.87
N ALA A 23 8.89 11.56 -1.69
CA ALA A 23 7.60 10.93 -1.41
C ALA A 23 6.54 11.43 -2.42
N PRO A 24 6.06 10.59 -3.36
CA PRO A 24 5.08 11.01 -4.34
C PRO A 24 3.71 11.24 -3.70
N VAL A 25 2.97 12.18 -4.28
CA VAL A 25 1.57 12.46 -3.94
C VAL A 25 0.69 11.30 -4.39
N GLY A 26 -0.29 10.90 -3.57
CA GLY A 26 -1.13 9.74 -3.80
C GLY A 26 -1.84 9.76 -5.15
N ARG A 27 -2.23 10.95 -5.64
CA ARG A 27 -2.84 11.11 -6.98
C ARG A 27 -1.96 10.59 -8.12
N THR A 28 -0.64 10.76 -8.00
CA THR A 28 0.33 10.26 -8.99
C THR A 28 0.50 8.74 -8.96
N LEU A 29 0.14 8.12 -7.84
CA LEU A 29 0.20 6.67 -7.65
C LEU A 29 -1.05 5.94 -8.19
N ARG A 30 -2.05 6.68 -8.69
CA ARG A 30 -3.21 6.11 -9.40
C ARG A 30 -2.82 5.75 -10.84
N LEU A 31 -2.01 4.70 -11.00
CA LEU A 31 -1.45 4.28 -12.29
C LEU A 31 -2.50 3.75 -13.29
N ALA A 32 -3.67 3.35 -12.81
CA ALA A 32 -4.78 2.91 -13.64
C ALA A 32 -6.11 3.49 -13.10
N PRO A 33 -6.97 4.10 -13.95
CA PRO A 33 -8.26 4.63 -13.53
C PRO A 33 -9.33 3.53 -13.53
N THR A 34 -9.35 2.69 -12.49
CA THR A 34 -10.35 1.63 -12.30
C THR A 34 -11.32 1.98 -11.18
N ALA A 35 -12.43 1.24 -11.06
CA ALA A 35 -13.36 1.38 -9.94
C ALA A 35 -12.66 1.17 -8.58
N LYS A 36 -11.73 0.22 -8.50
CA LYS A 36 -10.98 -0.10 -7.27
C LYS A 36 -9.99 0.98 -6.85
N THR A 37 -9.56 1.82 -7.78
CA THR A 37 -8.58 2.89 -7.53
C THR A 37 -9.25 4.27 -7.48
N LYS A 38 -10.57 4.35 -7.67
CA LYS A 38 -11.30 5.62 -7.76
C LYS A 38 -11.18 6.46 -6.49
N ASP A 39 -11.30 5.81 -5.34
CA ASP A 39 -11.43 6.50 -4.04
C ASP A 39 -10.13 6.46 -3.22
N GLY A 40 -9.04 5.95 -3.80
CA GLY A 40 -7.73 5.91 -3.13
C GLY A 40 -7.60 4.87 -2.01
N SER A 41 -8.63 4.04 -1.80
CA SER A 41 -8.64 2.97 -0.79
C SER A 41 -7.46 2.00 -0.91
N PHE A 42 -6.95 1.77 -2.12
CA PHE A 42 -5.76 0.97 -2.34
C PHE A 42 -4.52 1.52 -1.61
N LEU A 43 -4.36 2.86 -1.52
CA LEU A 43 -3.24 3.48 -0.80
C LEU A 43 -3.38 3.25 0.70
N THR A 44 -4.60 3.37 1.22
CA THR A 44 -4.89 3.06 2.63
C THR A 44 -4.60 1.61 2.95
N ALA A 45 -5.02 0.68 2.09
CA ALA A 45 -4.72 -0.75 2.25
C ALA A 45 -3.21 -1.03 2.28
N LEU A 46 -2.42 -0.41 1.38
CA LEU A 46 -0.96 -0.57 1.39
C LEU A 46 -0.31 0.00 2.67
N VAL A 47 -0.88 1.03 3.27
CA VAL A 47 -0.42 1.56 4.57
C VAL A 47 -0.79 0.61 5.70
N GLU A 48 -2.01 0.09 5.72
CA GLU A 48 -2.46 -0.89 6.72
C GLU A 48 -1.68 -2.21 6.66
N GLU A 49 -1.29 -2.64 5.46
CA GLU A 49 -0.41 -3.78 5.24
C GLU A 49 1.05 -3.48 5.60
N GLY A 50 1.38 -2.23 5.92
CA GLY A 50 2.73 -1.78 6.29
C GLY A 50 3.70 -1.79 5.12
N LEU A 51 3.21 -1.69 3.88
CA LEU A 51 4.03 -1.57 2.66
C LEU A 51 4.35 -0.11 2.32
N LEU A 52 3.44 0.79 2.66
CA LEU A 52 3.64 2.22 2.56
C LEU A 52 3.52 2.88 3.92
N ALA A 53 4.20 4.01 4.09
CA ALA A 53 3.96 4.96 5.16
C ALA A 53 3.48 6.27 4.55
N ARG A 54 2.53 6.95 5.20
CA ARG A 54 2.19 8.33 4.85
C ARG A 54 3.29 9.24 5.40
N ALA A 55 3.96 9.96 4.52
CA ALA A 55 4.96 10.96 4.89
C ALA A 55 4.29 12.30 5.28
N THR A 56 3.21 12.66 4.60
CA THR A 56 2.38 13.84 4.93
C THR A 56 0.90 13.58 4.59
N GLY A 57 0.02 14.44 5.09
CA GLY A 57 -1.43 14.38 4.83
C GLY A 57 -2.19 13.48 5.80
N ASN A 58 -3.46 13.22 5.50
CA ASN A 58 -4.39 12.50 6.37
C ASN A 58 -4.93 11.23 5.69
N ALA A 59 -5.73 10.46 6.43
CA ALA A 59 -6.36 9.24 5.91
C ALA A 59 -7.60 9.50 5.05
N THR A 60 -8.25 10.64 5.26
CA THR A 60 -9.51 11.02 4.61
C THR A 60 -9.28 11.44 3.16
N ASP A 61 -8.10 11.97 2.86
CA ASP A 61 -7.72 12.50 1.54
C ASP A 61 -6.48 11.77 1.00
N PRO A 62 -6.59 10.46 0.68
CA PRO A 62 -5.45 9.63 0.30
C PRO A 62 -4.74 10.11 -0.97
N PHE A 63 -5.41 10.89 -1.82
CA PHE A 63 -4.78 11.42 -3.03
C PHE A 63 -3.93 12.66 -2.78
N GLU A 64 -4.18 13.42 -1.71
CA GLU A 64 -3.40 14.61 -1.34
C GLU A 64 -2.24 14.26 -0.40
N ALA A 65 -2.31 13.11 0.27
CA ALA A 65 -1.22 12.58 1.08
C ALA A 65 0.00 12.20 0.23
N THR A 66 1.20 12.26 0.84
CA THR A 66 2.42 11.73 0.23
C THR A 66 2.85 10.42 0.88
N TYR A 67 3.50 9.55 0.10
CA TYR A 67 3.80 8.19 0.52
C TYR A 67 5.28 7.86 0.38
N ALA A 68 5.81 7.11 1.35
CA ALA A 68 7.15 6.55 1.31
C ALA A 68 7.07 5.02 1.49
N LEU A 69 8.09 4.30 1.01
CA LEU A 69 8.19 2.86 1.25
C LEU A 69 8.68 2.59 2.68
N THR A 70 8.07 1.61 3.32
CA THR A 70 8.63 0.96 4.51
C THR A 70 9.70 -0.06 4.09
N GLU A 71 10.46 -0.61 5.04
CA GLU A 71 11.40 -1.71 4.77
C GLU A 71 10.71 -2.91 4.09
N LYS A 72 9.53 -3.27 4.61
CA LYS A 72 8.68 -4.32 4.02
C LYS A 72 8.22 -3.96 2.61
N GLY A 73 7.84 -2.71 2.38
CA GLY A 73 7.50 -2.20 1.05
C GLY A 73 8.67 -2.24 0.07
N GLN A 74 9.89 -1.94 0.52
CA GLN A 74 11.09 -2.01 -0.31
C GLN A 74 11.38 -3.45 -0.75
N HIS A 75 11.25 -4.42 0.16
CA HIS A 75 11.35 -5.84 -0.16
C HIS A 75 10.30 -6.24 -1.20
N ALA A 76 9.04 -5.87 -0.96
CA ALA A 76 7.94 -6.14 -1.87
C ALA A 76 8.12 -5.52 -3.27
N ALA A 77 8.71 -4.33 -3.34
CA ALA A 77 9.03 -3.67 -4.61
C ALA A 77 10.12 -4.39 -5.40
N GLU A 78 11.06 -5.06 -4.72
CA GLU A 78 12.17 -5.79 -5.33
C GLU A 78 11.77 -7.20 -5.76
N TYR A 79 11.17 -7.96 -4.84
CA TYR A 79 10.94 -9.39 -5.01
C TYR A 79 9.49 -9.74 -5.35
N GLY A 80 8.58 -8.77 -5.31
CA GLY A 80 7.16 -9.00 -5.62
C GLY A 80 6.40 -9.74 -4.49
N GLU A 81 7.00 -9.89 -3.32
CA GLU A 81 6.40 -10.61 -2.19
C GLU A 81 6.76 -9.96 -0.84
N TYR A 82 5.93 -10.20 0.17
CA TYR A 82 6.12 -9.66 1.51
C TYR A 82 5.62 -10.59 2.61
N GLU A 83 6.26 -10.48 3.78
CA GLU A 83 5.80 -11.15 4.99
C GLU A 83 4.54 -10.49 5.54
N PHE A 84 3.49 -11.28 5.80
CA PHE A 84 2.27 -10.75 6.39
C PHE A 84 1.98 -11.41 7.73
N GLN A 85 1.43 -10.63 8.66
CA GLN A 85 0.89 -11.18 9.89
C GLN A 85 -0.56 -11.57 9.65
N LEU A 86 -0.88 -12.84 9.86
CA LEU A 86 -2.25 -13.29 10.02
C LEU A 86 -2.77 -12.66 11.32
N LYS A 87 -3.49 -11.53 11.24
CA LYS A 87 -4.27 -11.09 12.39
C LYS A 87 -5.26 -12.23 12.71
N PRO A 88 -5.26 -12.79 13.93
CA PRO A 88 -6.25 -13.79 14.29
C PRO A 88 -7.62 -13.17 14.10
N ARG A 89 -8.46 -13.80 13.29
CA ARG A 89 -9.83 -13.37 13.07
C ARG A 89 -10.54 -13.56 14.41
N VAL A 90 -10.73 -12.48 15.15
CA VAL A 90 -11.54 -12.51 16.37
C VAL A 90 -12.96 -12.80 15.90
N SER A 91 -13.36 -14.07 15.94
CA SER A 91 -14.74 -14.49 15.78
C SER A 91 -15.52 -13.86 16.93
N ALA A 92 -16.28 -12.80 16.65
CA ALA A 92 -17.26 -12.28 17.59
C ALA A 92 -18.23 -13.43 17.94
N PRO A 93 -18.60 -13.60 19.22
CA PRO A 93 -19.57 -14.63 19.59
C PRO A 93 -20.91 -14.28 18.94
N GLN A 94 -21.43 -15.18 18.10
CA GLN A 94 -22.84 -15.16 17.72
C GLN A 94 -23.66 -15.28 19.00
N ARG A 95 -24.42 -14.23 19.32
CA ARG A 95 -25.51 -14.29 20.31
C ARG A 95 -26.81 -14.63 19.59
#